data_AF-A0A2E6KY28-F1
#
_entry.id   AF-A0A2E6KY28-F1
#
_cell.length_a   1.000
_cell.length_b   1.000
_cell.length_c   1.000
_cell.angle_alpha   90.00
_cell.angle_beta   90.00
_cell.angle_gamma   90.00
#
_symmetry.space_group_name_H-M   'P 1'
#
loop_
_entity.id
_entity.type
_entity.pdbx_description
1 polymer ?
#
loop_
_entity_poly.entity_id
_entity_poly.type
_entity_poly.pdbx_seq_one_letter_code
_entity_poly.pdbx_strand_id
1 'polypeptide(L)'
;MTDPSGESTETADGIPFRLRDMELNVKFGDIHPIFNRIDDLRKQWKFMILLALNDWGRANYLMLGFGICAFLLGAVSTDIVSGGDSLSTGMDGLLGVGSFSFFQMLLSFVSWVVFLYFVWVEFPVMRVHSITMMLIWNGMVFANVFFHENNPIWPTDISLSDMMYGTLIMLVVIFFTYFFWKAVSDTRDLHVQVHHVHEDVRIMERDMHEHSLGGWGSMLLVWFSATFLSAWSGVNFVASRNNEAYLTLIIHVLSGIIVVPLILMIVWYPQRMLGTTTKISTSAALTAEIEMSQGQLSITTDAKCPECNASVTLSMGLNGQVSVPCPEAGCEAESGIIGSICAGCNKEFPSRFNCQSCSTNIPYVDTIPDSEAW
;
A
#
# COMPACT_ATOMS: atom_id res chain seq x y z
N MET A 1 -26.35 -34.77 -29.07
CA MET A 1 -26.00 -34.85 -27.64
C MET A 1 -24.49 -34.99 -27.60
N THR A 2 -23.82 -33.86 -27.58
CA THR A 2 -22.37 -33.74 -27.49
C THR A 2 -22.03 -33.57 -26.03
N ASP A 3 -21.27 -34.51 -25.47
CA ASP A 3 -20.68 -34.41 -24.14
C ASP A 3 -19.91 -33.09 -23.99
N PRO A 4 -20.01 -32.38 -22.86
CA PRO A 4 -19.14 -31.26 -22.61
C PRO A 4 -17.72 -31.81 -22.41
N SER A 5 -16.83 -31.41 -23.31
CA SER A 5 -15.39 -31.59 -23.23
C SER A 5 -14.88 -31.18 -21.85
N GLY A 6 -14.08 -32.07 -21.27
CA GLY A 6 -13.49 -31.93 -19.95
C GLY A 6 -12.90 -30.55 -19.71
N GLU A 7 -13.35 -29.95 -18.61
CA GLU A 7 -12.73 -28.83 -17.94
C GLU A 7 -11.32 -29.30 -17.52
N SER A 8 -10.32 -28.99 -18.34
CA SER A 8 -8.93 -29.18 -18.00
C SER A 8 -8.65 -28.34 -16.75
N THR A 9 -8.39 -29.04 -15.66
CA THR A 9 -7.85 -28.56 -14.39
C THR A 9 -6.41 -28.06 -14.56
N GLU A 10 -6.21 -27.10 -15.47
CA GLU A 10 -4.95 -26.38 -15.58
C GLU A 10 -5.00 -25.14 -14.69
N THR A 11 -4.18 -25.18 -13.64
CA THR A 11 -3.93 -24.10 -12.68
C THR A 11 -3.21 -22.93 -13.36
N ALA A 12 -3.95 -22.12 -14.12
CA ALA A 12 -3.42 -20.98 -14.88
C ALA A 12 -2.61 -19.96 -14.04
N ASP A 13 -2.81 -19.90 -12.72
CA ASP A 13 -2.24 -18.86 -11.84
C ASP A 13 -1.18 -19.38 -10.85
N GLY A 14 -0.78 -20.66 -10.95
CA GLY A 14 0.18 -21.27 -10.03
C GLY A 14 -0.29 -21.32 -8.56
N ILE A 15 -1.60 -21.22 -8.30
CA ILE A 15 -2.21 -21.40 -6.97
C ILE A 15 -2.63 -22.88 -6.83
N PRO A 16 -2.25 -23.58 -5.74
CA PRO A 16 -2.45 -25.03 -5.59
C PRO A 16 -3.92 -25.45 -5.41
N PHE A 17 -4.78 -24.56 -4.95
CA PHE A 17 -6.21 -24.81 -4.73
C PHE A 17 -7.00 -23.49 -4.86
N ARG A 18 -8.30 -23.57 -5.15
CA ARG A 18 -9.16 -22.40 -5.34
C ARG A 18 -9.92 -22.02 -4.07
N LEU A 19 -10.24 -20.73 -3.92
CA LEU A 19 -10.97 -20.22 -2.76
C LEU A 19 -12.41 -20.76 -2.75
N ARG A 20 -13.03 -20.90 -3.92
CA ARG A 20 -14.40 -21.39 -4.08
C ARG A 20 -14.59 -22.84 -3.64
N ASP A 21 -13.54 -23.64 -3.72
CA ASP A 21 -13.55 -25.06 -3.34
C ASP A 21 -13.38 -25.25 -1.82
N MET A 22 -13.25 -24.15 -1.06
CA MET A 22 -13.08 -24.19 0.39
C MET A 22 -14.38 -24.49 1.12
N GLU A 23 -14.44 -25.68 1.70
CA GLU A 23 -15.53 -26.08 2.58
C GLU A 23 -15.21 -25.83 4.06
N LEU A 24 -16.23 -25.43 4.82
CA LEU A 24 -16.17 -25.31 6.28
C LEU A 24 -16.86 -26.50 6.92
N ASN A 25 -16.24 -27.06 7.96
CA ASN A 25 -16.81 -28.17 8.72
C ASN A 25 -18.08 -27.77 9.48
N VAL A 26 -18.21 -26.49 9.84
CA VAL A 26 -19.36 -25.93 10.56
C VAL A 26 -19.75 -24.62 9.89
N LYS A 27 -21.00 -24.51 9.46
CA LYS A 27 -21.58 -23.31 8.86
C LYS A 27 -22.48 -22.62 9.89
N PHE A 28 -22.15 -21.38 10.23
CA PHE A 28 -23.01 -20.55 11.10
C PHE A 28 -24.23 -20.00 10.35
N GLY A 29 -24.20 -19.98 9.01
CA GLY A 29 -25.34 -19.67 8.16
C GLY A 29 -26.54 -20.57 8.38
N ASP A 30 -26.31 -21.82 8.82
CA ASP A 30 -27.38 -22.78 9.15
C ASP A 30 -28.18 -22.34 10.39
N ILE A 31 -27.60 -21.49 11.25
CA ILE A 31 -28.27 -20.92 12.42
C ILE A 31 -29.10 -19.70 12.02
N HIS A 32 -28.52 -18.76 11.26
CA HIS A 32 -29.23 -17.58 10.77
C HIS A 32 -28.53 -16.98 9.54
N PRO A 33 -29.26 -16.52 8.49
CA PRO A 33 -28.69 -15.98 7.25
C PRO A 33 -27.73 -14.79 7.43
N ILE A 34 -27.86 -14.06 8.53
CA ILE A 34 -26.96 -12.94 8.88
C ILE A 34 -25.50 -13.40 9.05
N PHE A 35 -25.29 -14.66 9.44
CA PHE A 35 -23.96 -15.23 9.69
C PHE A 35 -23.29 -15.77 8.42
N ASN A 36 -23.95 -15.74 7.26
CA ASN A 36 -23.34 -16.13 5.98
C ASN A 36 -22.06 -15.33 5.70
N ARG A 37 -22.05 -14.03 6.04
CA ARG A 37 -20.86 -13.18 5.90
C ARG A 37 -19.69 -13.65 6.77
N ILE A 38 -19.97 -14.19 7.95
CA ILE A 38 -18.94 -14.72 8.86
C ILE A 38 -18.36 -16.01 8.29
N ASP A 39 -19.20 -16.87 7.71
CA ASP A 39 -18.74 -18.08 7.05
C ASP A 39 -17.86 -17.76 5.83
N ASP A 40 -18.21 -16.76 5.02
CA ASP A 40 -17.37 -16.34 3.89
C ASP A 40 -16.01 -15.80 4.35
N LEU A 41 -15.97 -15.00 5.42
CA LEU A 41 -14.70 -14.55 6.01
C LEU A 41 -13.88 -15.73 6.55
N ARG A 42 -14.50 -16.70 7.20
CA ARG A 42 -13.83 -17.90 7.72
C ARG A 42 -13.26 -18.76 6.59
N LYS A 43 -13.97 -18.90 5.46
CA LYS A 43 -13.44 -19.56 4.26
C LYS A 43 -12.20 -18.86 3.74
N GLN A 44 -12.25 -17.54 3.62
CA GLN A 44 -11.11 -16.74 3.15
C GLN A 44 -9.92 -16.83 4.12
N TRP A 45 -10.14 -16.82 5.43
CA TRP A 45 -9.07 -17.04 6.41
C TRP A 45 -8.48 -18.44 6.32
N LYS A 46 -9.31 -19.47 6.20
CA LYS A 46 -8.85 -20.85 6.00
C LYS A 46 -8.00 -20.94 4.74
N PHE A 47 -8.45 -20.35 3.64
CA PHE A 47 -7.71 -20.28 2.39
C PHE A 47 -6.36 -19.60 2.55
N MET A 48 -6.31 -18.39 3.15
CA MET A 48 -5.08 -17.64 3.40
C MET A 48 -4.08 -18.44 4.23
N ILE A 49 -4.54 -19.09 5.31
CA ILE A 49 -3.68 -19.86 6.21
C ILE A 49 -3.15 -21.11 5.52
N LEU A 50 -4.01 -21.87 4.83
CA LEU A 50 -3.56 -23.05 4.08
C LEU A 50 -2.57 -22.67 2.98
N LEU A 51 -2.79 -21.53 2.31
CA LEU A 51 -1.90 -21.05 1.25
C LEU A 51 -0.56 -20.64 1.85
N ALA A 52 -0.57 -19.97 2.99
CA ALA A 52 0.66 -19.64 3.73
C ALA A 52 1.42 -20.90 4.14
N LEU A 53 0.74 -21.91 4.68
CA LEU A 53 1.38 -23.17 5.07
C LEU A 53 1.98 -23.94 3.88
N ASN A 54 1.38 -23.82 2.69
CA ASN A 54 1.89 -24.44 1.48
C ASN A 54 3.09 -23.69 0.89
N ASP A 55 3.01 -22.36 0.86
CA ASP A 55 3.97 -21.51 0.14
C ASP A 55 5.12 -21.00 1.03
N TRP A 56 4.95 -21.00 2.36
CA TRP A 56 5.96 -20.42 3.24
C TRP A 56 7.24 -21.26 3.28
N GLY A 57 8.31 -20.68 2.74
CA GLY A 57 9.65 -21.25 2.81
C GLY A 57 10.39 -20.90 4.11
N ARG A 58 11.65 -21.35 4.17
CA ARG A 58 12.55 -21.08 5.31
C ARG A 58 12.72 -19.58 5.60
N ALA A 59 12.75 -18.74 4.57
CA ALA A 59 12.88 -17.29 4.73
C ALA A 59 11.73 -16.70 5.56
N ASN A 60 10.48 -17.11 5.30
CA ASN A 60 9.29 -16.62 6.01
C ASN A 60 9.31 -17.00 7.49
N TYR A 61 9.71 -18.23 7.81
CA TYR A 61 9.85 -18.66 9.20
C TYR A 61 11.02 -17.99 9.93
N LEU A 62 12.14 -17.73 9.23
CA LEU A 62 13.25 -16.95 9.79
C LEU A 62 12.81 -15.51 10.08
N MET A 63 12.07 -14.87 9.18
CA MET A 63 11.47 -13.55 9.42
C MET A 63 10.58 -13.54 10.66
N LEU A 64 9.69 -14.53 10.77
CA LEU A 64 8.82 -14.67 11.94
C LEU A 64 9.65 -14.81 13.23
N GLY A 65 10.69 -15.64 13.20
CA GLY A 65 11.62 -15.82 14.31
C GLY A 65 12.30 -14.52 14.72
N PHE A 66 12.88 -13.78 13.78
CA PHE A 66 13.52 -12.49 14.07
C PHE A 66 12.53 -11.46 14.62
N GLY A 67 11.33 -11.37 14.07
CA GLY A 67 10.30 -10.43 14.55
C GLY A 67 9.83 -10.76 15.98
N ILE A 68 9.58 -12.03 16.29
CA ILE A 68 9.19 -12.46 17.64
C ILE A 68 10.34 -12.25 18.63
N CYS A 69 11.57 -12.63 18.26
CA CYS A 69 12.75 -12.39 19.09
C CYS A 69 12.97 -10.91 19.34
N ALA A 70 12.86 -10.05 18.31
CA ALA A 70 12.99 -8.61 18.44
C ALA A 70 11.97 -8.05 19.43
N PHE A 71 10.70 -8.47 19.30
CA PHE A 71 9.64 -8.06 20.20
C PHE A 71 9.89 -8.51 21.65
N LEU A 72 10.19 -9.79 21.87
CA LEU A 72 10.43 -10.33 23.23
C LEU A 72 11.63 -9.68 23.91
N LEU A 73 12.73 -9.47 23.17
CA LEU A 73 13.90 -8.77 23.68
C LEU A 73 13.60 -7.31 24.02
N GLY A 74 12.64 -6.67 23.34
CA GLY A 74 12.22 -5.30 23.68
C GLY A 74 11.23 -5.26 24.86
N ALA A 75 10.30 -6.21 24.91
CA ALA A 75 9.17 -6.19 25.82
C ALA A 75 9.50 -6.65 27.25
N VAL A 76 10.51 -7.51 27.43
CA VAL A 76 10.80 -8.15 28.72
C VAL A 76 12.24 -7.88 29.14
N SER A 77 12.52 -6.74 29.77
CA SER A 77 13.84 -6.45 30.36
C SER A 77 13.77 -6.43 31.90
N THR A 78 14.91 -6.65 32.56
CA THR A 78 14.97 -6.58 34.03
C THR A 78 14.62 -5.19 34.56
N ASP A 79 14.94 -4.14 33.79
CA ASP A 79 14.63 -2.76 34.17
C ASP A 79 13.14 -2.44 33.97
N ILE A 80 12.49 -3.02 32.97
CA ILE A 80 11.03 -2.90 32.80
C ILE A 80 10.29 -3.63 33.93
N VAL A 81 10.71 -4.85 34.26
CA VAL A 81 10.04 -5.66 35.30
C VAL A 81 10.29 -5.11 36.72
N SER A 82 11.45 -4.51 36.95
CA SER A 82 11.77 -3.87 38.24
C SER A 82 11.25 -2.44 38.36
N GLY A 83 10.62 -1.88 37.31
CA GLY A 83 10.07 -0.52 37.28
C GLY A 83 11.10 0.60 37.10
N GLY A 84 12.40 0.28 37.18
CA GLY A 84 13.50 1.22 37.00
C GLY A 84 13.49 2.40 37.98
N ASP A 85 14.32 3.40 37.71
CA ASP A 85 14.30 4.67 38.43
C ASP A 85 13.46 5.72 37.68
N SER A 86 12.28 6.01 38.21
CA SER A 86 11.33 6.97 37.62
C SER A 86 11.81 8.43 37.65
N LEU A 87 12.87 8.75 38.40
CA LEU A 87 13.43 10.09 38.46
C LEU A 87 14.47 10.35 37.35
N SER A 88 15.02 9.27 36.76
CA SER A 88 15.99 9.37 35.69
C SER A 88 15.28 9.37 34.33
N THR A 89 15.41 10.46 33.57
CA THR A 89 14.72 10.64 32.29
C THR A 89 15.70 11.05 31.18
N GLY A 90 15.30 10.88 29.92
CA GLY A 90 16.10 11.27 28.76
C GLY A 90 17.42 10.49 28.63
N MET A 91 18.51 11.19 28.36
CA MET A 91 19.85 10.58 28.22
C MET A 91 20.36 9.99 29.54
N ASP A 92 20.07 10.63 30.67
CA ASP A 92 20.48 10.14 31.99
C ASP A 92 19.74 8.85 32.35
N GLY A 93 18.46 8.75 31.97
CA GLY A 93 17.67 7.52 32.05
C GLY A 93 18.28 6.39 31.21
N LEU A 94 18.63 6.68 29.96
CA LEU A 94 19.24 5.74 29.02
C LEU A 94 20.61 5.22 29.47
N LEU A 95 21.43 6.08 30.07
CA LEU A 95 22.75 5.71 30.60
C LEU A 95 22.65 5.02 31.98
N GLY A 96 21.55 5.20 32.70
CA GLY A 96 21.28 4.55 33.98
C GLY A 96 20.73 3.12 33.88
N VAL A 97 20.38 2.67 32.67
CA VAL A 97 19.93 1.30 32.38
C VAL A 97 21.04 0.29 32.67
N GLY A 98 20.69 -0.86 33.26
CA GLY A 98 21.67 -1.91 33.53
C GLY A 98 22.32 -2.42 32.24
N SER A 99 23.62 -2.73 32.28
CA SER A 99 24.38 -3.13 31.07
C SER A 99 23.74 -4.30 30.30
N PHE A 100 23.10 -5.22 31.00
CA PHE A 100 22.37 -6.34 30.40
C PHE A 100 21.13 -5.88 29.63
N SER A 101 20.25 -5.07 30.26
CA SER A 101 19.06 -4.51 29.60
C SER A 101 19.43 -3.61 28.43
N PHE A 102 20.51 -2.83 28.55
CA PHE A 102 21.01 -1.99 27.47
C PHE A 102 21.43 -2.84 26.26
N PHE A 103 22.21 -3.91 26.48
CA PHE A 103 22.58 -4.86 25.43
C PHE A 103 21.36 -5.54 24.81
N GLN A 104 20.39 -5.93 25.64
CA GLN A 104 19.15 -6.55 25.19
C GLN A 104 18.32 -5.62 24.29
N MET A 105 18.19 -4.34 24.65
CA MET A 105 17.53 -3.31 23.85
C MET A 105 18.24 -3.10 22.50
N LEU A 106 19.58 -3.04 22.50
CA LEU A 106 20.35 -2.93 21.26
C LEU A 106 20.14 -4.16 20.35
N LEU A 107 20.11 -5.36 20.92
CA LEU A 107 19.86 -6.59 20.19
C LEU A 107 18.43 -6.64 19.61
N SER A 108 17.43 -6.16 20.37
CA SER A 108 16.06 -5.98 19.88
C SER A 108 16.02 -5.05 18.67
N PHE A 109 16.69 -3.89 18.75
CA PHE A 109 16.74 -2.93 17.66
C PHE A 109 17.39 -3.52 16.39
N VAL A 110 18.54 -4.17 16.53
CA VAL A 110 19.20 -4.85 15.40
C VAL A 110 18.29 -5.94 14.80
N SER A 111 17.59 -6.70 15.65
CA SER A 111 16.67 -7.76 15.19
C SER A 111 15.48 -7.18 14.41
N TRP A 112 14.95 -6.01 14.81
CA TRP A 112 13.93 -5.30 14.05
C TRP A 112 14.43 -4.81 12.69
N VAL A 113 15.66 -4.29 12.62
CA VAL A 113 16.30 -3.88 11.35
C VAL A 113 16.46 -5.09 10.42
N VAL A 114 16.92 -6.22 10.95
CA VAL A 114 17.06 -7.47 10.18
C VAL A 114 15.69 -7.98 9.71
N PHE A 115 14.68 -7.96 10.57
CA PHE A 115 13.30 -8.30 10.20
C PHE A 115 12.80 -7.44 9.03
N LEU A 116 12.95 -6.12 9.12
CA LEU A 116 12.51 -5.21 8.07
C LEU A 116 13.31 -5.39 6.78
N TYR A 117 14.61 -5.65 6.88
CA TYR A 117 15.43 -5.95 5.71
C TYR A 117 14.94 -7.19 4.98
N PHE A 118 14.64 -8.28 5.69
CA PHE A 118 14.10 -9.48 5.06
C PHE A 118 12.72 -9.24 4.43
N VAL A 119 11.82 -8.55 5.15
CA VAL A 119 10.50 -8.17 4.62
C VAL A 119 10.65 -7.33 3.35
N TRP A 120 11.61 -6.41 3.33
CA TRP A 120 11.89 -5.57 2.17
C TRP A 120 12.37 -6.40 0.97
N VAL A 121 13.29 -7.34 1.19
CA VAL A 121 13.86 -8.16 0.12
C VAL A 121 12.84 -9.15 -0.43
N GLU A 122 12.14 -9.88 0.45
CA GLU A 122 11.18 -10.92 0.07
C GLU A 122 9.89 -10.33 -0.50
N PHE A 123 9.47 -9.16 -0.01
CA PHE A 123 8.21 -8.55 -0.37
C PHE A 123 8.34 -7.21 -1.13
N PRO A 124 8.86 -7.20 -2.38
CA PRO A 124 9.13 -5.98 -3.13
C PRO A 124 7.91 -5.09 -3.38
N VAL A 125 6.77 -5.68 -3.67
CA VAL A 125 5.53 -4.95 -3.98
C VAL A 125 4.99 -4.22 -2.75
N MET A 126 5.27 -4.75 -1.56
CA MET A 126 4.77 -4.25 -0.28
C MET A 126 5.82 -3.49 0.55
N ARG A 127 7.01 -3.21 0.00
CA ARG A 127 8.14 -2.56 0.69
C ARG A 127 7.77 -1.29 1.44
N VAL A 128 7.11 -0.36 0.76
CA VAL A 128 6.74 0.93 1.36
C VAL A 128 5.67 0.73 2.43
N HIS A 129 4.69 -0.13 2.14
CA HIS A 129 3.59 -0.39 3.06
C HIS A 129 4.00 -1.15 4.31
N SER A 130 5.00 -2.02 4.26
CA SER A 130 5.52 -2.70 5.45
C SER A 130 6.19 -1.71 6.43
N ILE A 131 6.90 -0.70 5.92
CA ILE A 131 7.44 0.39 6.73
C ILE A 131 6.30 1.22 7.34
N THR A 132 5.29 1.58 6.53
CA THR A 132 4.11 2.30 7.02
C THR A 132 3.41 1.54 8.14
N MET A 133 3.29 0.21 8.04
CA MET A 133 2.69 -0.62 9.11
C MET A 133 3.51 -0.59 10.40
N MET A 134 4.85 -0.56 10.32
CA MET A 134 5.69 -0.38 11.51
C MET A 134 5.53 1.02 12.12
N LEU A 135 5.41 2.05 11.28
CA LEU A 135 5.13 3.42 11.75
C LEU A 135 3.75 3.52 12.41
N ILE A 136 2.74 2.83 11.87
CA ILE A 136 1.41 2.73 12.46
C ILE A 136 1.46 2.05 13.82
N TRP A 137 2.18 0.93 13.96
CA TRP A 137 2.36 0.25 15.24
C TRP A 137 3.04 1.18 16.27
N ASN A 138 4.16 1.80 15.92
CA ASN A 138 4.83 2.76 16.81
C ASN A 138 3.94 3.97 17.13
N GLY A 139 3.17 4.47 16.16
CA GLY A 139 2.18 5.52 16.35
C GLY A 139 1.11 5.14 17.38
N MET A 140 0.64 3.89 17.39
CA MET A 140 -0.27 3.39 18.43
C MET A 140 0.38 3.36 19.82
N VAL A 141 1.67 3.00 19.91
CA VAL A 141 2.42 3.06 21.18
C VAL A 141 2.51 4.50 21.67
N PHE A 142 2.94 5.43 20.81
CA PHE A 142 3.02 6.85 21.15
C PHE A 142 1.67 7.45 21.56
N ALA A 143 0.60 7.13 20.84
CA ALA A 143 -0.74 7.57 21.20
C ALA A 143 -1.13 7.09 22.61
N ASN A 144 -0.85 5.82 22.93
CA ASN A 144 -1.11 5.28 24.27
C ASN A 144 -0.26 5.96 25.35
N VAL A 145 1.00 6.32 25.08
CA VAL A 145 1.82 7.10 26.02
C VAL A 145 1.13 8.42 26.37
N PHE A 146 0.65 9.18 25.38
CA PHE A 146 -0.07 10.43 25.63
C PHE A 146 -1.41 10.24 26.34
N PHE A 147 -2.09 9.10 26.13
CA PHE A 147 -3.30 8.79 26.89
C PHE A 147 -3.01 8.56 28.38
N HIS A 148 -1.87 7.98 28.74
CA HIS A 148 -1.54 7.67 30.13
C HIS A 148 -0.74 8.75 30.86
N GLU A 149 -0.20 9.76 30.15
CA GLU A 149 0.62 10.83 30.73
C GLU A 149 -0.07 11.50 31.93
N ASN A 150 -1.32 11.92 31.74
CA ASN A 150 -2.15 12.55 32.78
C ASN A 150 -3.25 11.62 33.31
N ASN A 151 -3.42 10.43 32.72
CA ASN A 151 -4.42 9.44 33.13
C ASN A 151 -3.77 8.05 33.34
N PRO A 152 -3.06 7.81 34.45
CA PRO A 152 -2.27 6.58 34.64
C PRO A 152 -3.06 5.27 34.62
N ILE A 153 -4.38 5.33 34.83
CA ILE A 153 -5.29 4.18 34.91
C ILE A 153 -6.27 4.17 33.71
N TRP A 154 -5.92 4.81 32.60
CA TRP A 154 -6.76 4.83 31.39
C TRP A 154 -7.15 3.38 30.97
N PRO A 155 -8.45 3.09 30.74
CA PRO A 155 -9.55 4.01 30.43
C PRO A 155 -10.47 4.40 31.60
N THR A 156 -10.09 4.15 32.86
CA THR A 156 -10.88 4.60 34.01
C THR A 156 -10.43 5.97 34.52
N ASP A 157 -11.36 6.77 35.02
CA ASP A 157 -11.11 8.10 35.59
C ASP A 157 -10.48 9.10 34.59
N ILE A 158 -11.12 9.25 33.42
CA ILE A 158 -10.56 9.99 32.29
C ILE A 158 -10.83 11.51 32.34
N SER A 159 -9.79 12.31 32.16
CA SER A 159 -9.88 13.72 31.77
C SER A 159 -9.76 13.86 30.23
N LEU A 160 -10.89 14.06 29.54
CA LEU A 160 -10.91 14.17 28.08
C LEU A 160 -10.06 15.34 27.53
N SER A 161 -9.90 16.41 28.31
CA SER A 161 -9.04 17.55 27.96
C SER A 161 -7.59 17.15 27.73
N ASP A 162 -7.11 16.14 28.44
CA ASP A 162 -5.70 15.82 28.53
C ASP A 162 -5.29 14.76 27.49
N MET A 163 -6.25 14.23 26.74
CA MET A 163 -6.08 13.18 25.73
C MET A 163 -5.96 13.71 24.29
N MET A 164 -5.91 15.04 24.10
CA MET A 164 -5.95 15.67 22.78
C MET A 164 -4.83 15.16 21.86
N TYR A 165 -3.58 15.12 22.34
CA TYR A 165 -2.44 14.67 21.54
C TYR A 165 -2.53 13.20 21.15
N GLY A 166 -2.89 12.33 22.09
CA GLY A 166 -3.09 10.91 21.81
C GLY A 166 -4.21 10.69 20.79
N THR A 167 -5.30 11.44 20.88
CA THR A 167 -6.43 11.36 19.95
C THR A 167 -6.02 11.79 18.54
N LEU A 168 -5.26 12.88 18.41
CA LEU A 168 -4.75 13.34 17.11
C LEU A 168 -3.86 12.30 16.44
N ILE A 169 -2.94 11.67 17.19
CA ILE A 169 -2.09 10.60 16.66
C ILE A 169 -2.93 9.39 16.25
N MET A 170 -3.93 9.00 17.05
CA MET A 170 -4.84 7.90 16.68
C MET A 170 -5.62 8.18 15.39
N LEU A 171 -6.07 9.42 15.16
CA LEU A 171 -6.74 9.79 13.91
C LEU A 171 -5.80 9.63 12.70
N VAL A 172 -4.54 10.06 12.84
CA VAL A 172 -3.52 9.89 11.80
C VAL A 172 -3.24 8.40 11.54
N VAL A 173 -3.13 7.59 12.60
CA VAL A 173 -2.96 6.13 12.52
C VAL A 173 -4.14 5.47 11.79
N ILE A 174 -5.38 5.83 12.14
CA ILE A 174 -6.59 5.31 11.48
C ILE A 174 -6.62 5.73 10.01
N PHE A 175 -6.27 6.98 9.71
CA PHE A 175 -6.20 7.49 8.35
C PHE A 175 -5.20 6.70 7.49
N PHE A 176 -3.98 6.49 7.97
CA PHE A 176 -2.97 5.71 7.22
C PHE A 176 -3.35 4.23 7.10
N THR A 177 -3.98 3.65 8.12
CA THR A 177 -4.49 2.27 8.06
C THR A 177 -5.59 2.15 6.99
N TYR A 178 -6.52 3.11 6.94
CA TYR A 178 -7.55 3.16 5.90
C TYR A 178 -6.94 3.36 4.50
N PHE A 179 -5.98 4.28 4.36
CA PHE A 179 -5.29 4.51 3.09
C PHE A 179 -4.58 3.25 2.60
N PHE A 180 -3.91 2.53 3.50
CA PHE A 180 -3.28 1.25 3.19
C PHE A 180 -4.30 0.20 2.74
N TRP A 181 -5.40 0.02 3.49
CA TRP A 181 -6.49 -0.89 3.12
C TRP A 181 -7.05 -0.58 1.73
N LYS A 182 -7.27 0.70 1.45
CA LYS A 182 -7.81 1.18 0.17
C LYS A 182 -6.82 0.97 -0.98
N ALA A 183 -5.55 1.33 -0.81
CA ALA A 183 -4.51 1.17 -1.84
C ALA A 183 -4.37 -0.29 -2.31
N VAL A 184 -4.34 -1.24 -1.37
CA VAL A 184 -4.24 -2.67 -1.68
C VAL A 184 -5.50 -3.18 -2.37
N SER A 185 -6.68 -2.79 -1.88
CA SER A 185 -7.97 -3.22 -2.44
C SER A 185 -8.14 -2.71 -3.88
N ASP A 186 -7.84 -1.44 -4.13
CA ASP A 186 -7.93 -0.81 -5.46
C ASP A 186 -6.92 -1.42 -6.43
N THR A 187 -5.68 -1.68 -5.98
CA THR A 187 -4.66 -2.31 -6.82
C THR A 187 -5.08 -3.72 -7.26
N ARG A 188 -5.70 -4.49 -6.36
CA ARG A 188 -6.24 -5.81 -6.69
C ARG A 188 -7.38 -5.73 -7.67
N ASP A 189 -8.34 -4.83 -7.45
CA ASP A 189 -9.47 -4.68 -8.35
C ASP A 189 -8.99 -4.34 -9.77
N LEU A 190 -7.99 -3.45 -9.88
CA LEU A 190 -7.35 -3.12 -11.14
C LEU A 190 -6.58 -4.32 -11.75
N HIS A 191 -5.86 -5.09 -10.93
CA HIS A 191 -5.15 -6.28 -11.39
C HIS A 191 -6.10 -7.28 -12.04
N VAL A 192 -7.24 -7.57 -11.43
CA VAL A 192 -8.26 -8.47 -11.98
C VAL A 192 -8.83 -7.92 -13.29
N GLN A 193 -9.13 -6.62 -13.35
CA GLN A 193 -9.65 -5.98 -14.55
C GLN A 193 -8.67 -5.98 -15.73
N VAL A 194 -7.37 -5.98 -15.48
CA VAL A 194 -6.35 -5.97 -16.54
C VAL A 194 -5.95 -7.38 -16.97
N HIS A 195 -5.79 -8.30 -16.03
CA HIS A 195 -5.23 -9.63 -16.31
C HIS A 195 -6.28 -10.74 -16.48
N HIS A 196 -7.48 -10.55 -15.95
CA HIS A 196 -8.57 -11.53 -15.99
C HIS A 196 -9.83 -10.95 -16.66
N VAL A 197 -9.64 -10.05 -17.64
CA VAL A 197 -10.75 -9.49 -18.40
C VAL A 197 -11.41 -10.57 -19.24
N HIS A 198 -12.73 -10.69 -19.13
CA HIS A 198 -13.52 -11.63 -19.90
C HIS A 198 -14.84 -10.96 -20.33
N GLU A 199 -15.31 -11.26 -21.54
CA GLU A 199 -16.55 -10.69 -22.09
C GLU A 199 -17.80 -11.11 -21.28
N ASP A 200 -17.75 -12.31 -20.69
CA ASP A 200 -18.77 -12.82 -19.77
C ASP A 200 -18.56 -12.29 -18.34
N VAL A 201 -19.52 -11.49 -17.87
CA VAL A 201 -19.56 -10.93 -16.51
C VAL A 201 -19.50 -11.99 -15.41
N ARG A 202 -19.98 -13.21 -15.65
CA ARG A 202 -19.98 -14.30 -14.65
C ARG A 202 -18.59 -14.85 -14.40
N ILE A 203 -17.77 -14.93 -15.45
CA ILE A 203 -16.37 -15.37 -15.35
C ILE A 203 -15.58 -14.29 -14.62
N MET A 204 -15.81 -13.01 -14.94
CA MET A 204 -15.20 -11.89 -14.22
C MET A 204 -15.58 -11.84 -12.74
N GLU A 205 -16.86 -12.05 -12.39
CA GLU A 205 -17.30 -12.10 -10.99
C GLU A 205 -16.65 -13.26 -10.23
N ARG A 206 -16.50 -14.40 -10.89
CA ARG A 206 -15.80 -15.57 -10.34
C ARG A 206 -14.32 -15.27 -10.09
N ASP A 207 -13.63 -14.65 -11.04
CA ASP A 207 -12.20 -14.33 -10.90
C ASP A 207 -11.96 -13.24 -9.84
N MET A 208 -12.89 -12.30 -9.71
CA MET A 208 -12.90 -11.30 -8.64
C MET A 208 -13.17 -11.92 -7.26
N HIS A 209 -13.96 -13.00 -7.19
CA HIS A 209 -14.16 -13.77 -5.97
C HIS A 209 -12.90 -14.57 -5.60
N GLU A 210 -12.26 -15.25 -6.56
CA GLU A 210 -11.03 -16.02 -6.33
C GLU A 210 -9.89 -15.11 -5.81
N HIS A 211 -9.82 -13.86 -6.27
CA HIS A 211 -8.87 -12.85 -5.79
C HIS A 211 -9.45 -11.97 -4.66
N SER A 212 -10.44 -12.45 -3.91
CA SER A 212 -11.05 -11.66 -2.83
C SER A 212 -10.05 -11.29 -1.73
N LEU A 213 -10.05 -10.00 -1.37
CA LEU A 213 -9.32 -9.43 -0.23
C LEU A 213 -10.22 -9.18 0.99
N GLY A 214 -11.45 -9.70 1.01
CA GLY A 214 -12.38 -9.49 2.14
C GLY A 214 -11.82 -10.02 3.47
N GLY A 215 -11.27 -11.23 3.46
CA GLY A 215 -10.63 -11.88 4.61
C GLY A 215 -9.31 -11.23 4.99
N TRP A 216 -8.57 -10.69 4.03
CA TRP A 216 -7.38 -9.89 4.30
C TRP A 216 -7.74 -8.57 4.98
N GLY A 217 -8.81 -7.89 4.53
CA GLY A 217 -9.31 -6.67 5.18
C GLY A 217 -9.76 -6.91 6.63
N SER A 218 -10.41 -8.04 6.92
CA SER A 218 -10.74 -8.40 8.30
C SER A 218 -9.51 -8.78 9.13
N MET A 219 -8.49 -9.40 8.53
CA MET A 219 -7.20 -9.67 9.18
C MET A 219 -6.49 -8.36 9.57
N LEU A 220 -6.55 -7.33 8.71
CA LEU A 220 -6.01 -6.01 9.02
C LEU A 220 -6.70 -5.37 10.24
N LEU A 221 -8.02 -5.52 10.37
CA LEU A 221 -8.76 -5.06 11.53
C LEU A 221 -8.35 -5.80 12.82
N VAL A 222 -8.15 -7.11 12.73
CA VAL A 222 -7.67 -7.94 13.84
C VAL A 222 -6.26 -7.54 14.25
N TRP A 223 -5.38 -7.31 13.28
CA TRP A 223 -4.04 -6.78 13.52
C TRP A 223 -4.08 -5.42 14.21
N PHE A 224 -4.90 -4.49 13.72
CA PHE A 224 -5.05 -3.17 14.32
C PHE A 224 -5.49 -3.28 15.79
N SER A 225 -6.48 -4.15 16.06
CA SER A 225 -7.01 -4.38 17.41
C SER A 225 -5.98 -5.03 18.33
N ALA A 226 -5.24 -6.03 17.84
CA ALA A 226 -4.17 -6.69 18.59
C ALA A 226 -3.01 -5.73 18.90
N THR A 227 -2.67 -4.87 17.93
CA THR A 227 -1.62 -3.85 18.07
C THR A 227 -2.02 -2.79 19.09
N PHE A 228 -3.27 -2.33 19.05
CA PHE A 228 -3.81 -1.41 20.05
C PHE A 228 -3.83 -2.03 21.45
N LEU A 229 -4.28 -3.28 21.57
CA LEU A 229 -4.29 -4.00 22.84
C LEU A 229 -2.87 -4.17 23.40
N SER A 230 -1.91 -4.49 22.54
CA SER A 230 -0.50 -4.58 22.91
C SER A 230 0.05 -3.21 23.37
N ALA A 231 -0.18 -2.15 22.61
CA ALA A 231 0.26 -0.81 22.97
C ALA A 231 -0.35 -0.32 24.28
N TRP A 232 -1.67 -0.48 24.46
CA TRP A 232 -2.37 -0.13 25.69
C TRP A 232 -1.80 -0.88 26.89
N SER A 233 -1.77 -2.21 26.81
CA SER A 233 -1.37 -3.04 27.96
C SER A 233 0.10 -2.83 28.35
N GLY A 234 0.98 -2.58 27.37
CA GLY A 234 2.39 -2.26 27.63
C GLY A 234 2.57 -0.90 28.31
N VAL A 235 1.91 0.15 27.81
CA VAL A 235 1.99 1.48 28.42
C VAL A 235 1.32 1.48 29.79
N ASN A 236 0.19 0.80 29.96
CA ASN A 236 -0.51 0.71 31.24
C ASN A 236 0.34 0.01 32.31
N PHE A 237 1.11 -1.02 31.93
CA PHE A 237 2.08 -1.65 32.84
C PHE A 237 3.11 -0.62 33.36
N VAL A 238 3.72 0.13 32.45
CA VAL A 238 4.76 1.13 32.79
C VAL A 238 4.18 2.31 33.58
N ALA A 239 2.98 2.79 33.21
CA ALA A 239 2.31 3.92 33.86
C ALA A 239 1.92 3.63 35.31
N SER A 240 1.63 2.36 35.63
CA SER A 240 1.17 1.96 36.96
C SER A 240 2.22 2.10 38.08
N ARG A 241 3.52 2.19 37.73
CA ARG A 241 4.72 2.36 38.60
C ARG A 241 4.90 1.39 39.78
N ASN A 242 3.87 0.67 40.19
CA ASN A 242 3.85 -0.18 41.38
C ASN A 242 4.32 -1.61 41.10
N ASN A 243 4.67 -1.96 39.85
CA ASN A 243 5.13 -3.29 39.43
C ASN A 243 4.22 -4.48 39.82
N GLU A 244 2.94 -4.23 40.11
CA GLU A 244 2.00 -5.28 40.52
C GLU A 244 1.08 -5.73 39.37
N ALA A 245 0.99 -4.95 38.30
CA ALA A 245 0.10 -5.20 37.17
C ALA A 245 0.64 -6.24 36.16
N TYR A 246 1.17 -7.38 36.62
CA TYR A 246 1.75 -8.41 35.73
C TYR A 246 0.77 -8.92 34.66
N LEU A 247 -0.55 -8.84 34.90
CA LEU A 247 -1.55 -9.19 33.91
C LEU A 247 -1.45 -8.33 32.64
N THR A 248 -1.19 -7.02 32.77
CA THR A 248 -1.08 -6.13 31.61
C THR A 248 0.21 -6.41 30.84
N LEU A 249 1.31 -6.74 31.52
CA LEU A 249 2.53 -7.22 30.87
C LEU A 249 2.30 -8.52 30.10
N ILE A 250 1.58 -9.49 30.68
CA ILE A 250 1.25 -10.75 29.99
C ILE A 250 0.40 -10.49 28.74
N ILE A 251 -0.61 -9.62 28.84
CA ILE A 251 -1.44 -9.23 27.70
C ILE A 251 -0.58 -8.55 26.62
N HIS A 252 0.34 -7.67 27.00
CA HIS A 252 1.27 -7.01 26.08
C HIS A 252 2.11 -8.02 25.31
N VAL A 253 2.69 -8.99 26.03
CA VAL A 253 3.53 -10.02 25.43
C VAL A 253 2.73 -10.94 24.50
N LEU A 254 1.59 -11.46 24.95
CA LEU A 254 0.78 -12.38 24.14
C LEU A 254 0.22 -11.70 22.89
N SER A 255 -0.31 -10.48 23.03
CA SER A 255 -0.82 -9.72 21.90
C SER A 255 0.30 -9.35 20.92
N GLY A 256 1.46 -8.92 21.41
CA GLY A 256 2.60 -8.59 20.54
C GLY A 256 3.18 -9.78 19.79
N ILE A 257 3.23 -10.98 20.40
CA ILE A 257 3.59 -12.21 19.69
C ILE A 257 2.62 -12.50 18.55
N ILE A 258 1.33 -12.20 18.70
CA ILE A 258 0.31 -12.36 17.66
C ILE A 258 0.43 -11.28 16.57
N VAL A 259 0.83 -10.06 16.93
CA VAL A 259 0.96 -8.94 15.97
C VAL A 259 2.00 -9.25 14.89
N VAL A 260 3.12 -9.89 15.22
CA VAL A 260 4.20 -10.21 14.26
C VAL A 260 3.75 -11.11 13.09
N PRO A 261 3.18 -12.31 13.31
CA PRO A 261 2.69 -13.16 12.21
C PRO A 261 1.56 -12.48 11.43
N LEU A 262 0.73 -11.66 12.09
CA LEU A 262 -0.32 -10.90 11.41
C LEU A 262 0.27 -9.86 10.44
N ILE A 263 1.33 -9.12 10.80
CA ILE A 263 2.04 -8.23 9.86
C ILE A 263 2.53 -9.01 8.65
N LEU A 264 3.19 -10.16 8.89
CA LEU A 264 3.69 -10.99 7.80
C LEU A 264 2.57 -11.46 6.88
N MET A 265 1.45 -11.92 7.43
CA MET A 265 0.27 -12.32 6.63
C MET A 265 -0.33 -11.15 5.84
N ILE A 266 -0.40 -9.96 6.43
CA ILE A 266 -0.94 -8.75 5.80
C ILE A 266 -0.05 -8.28 4.65
N VAL A 267 1.27 -8.43 4.78
CA VAL A 267 2.24 -8.08 3.75
C VAL A 267 2.32 -9.15 2.66
N TRP A 268 2.41 -10.42 3.06
CA TRP A 268 2.60 -11.54 2.14
C TRP A 268 1.40 -11.78 1.21
N TYR A 269 0.17 -11.77 1.74
CA TYR A 269 -1.00 -12.21 0.98
C TYR A 269 -1.30 -11.32 -0.25
N PRO A 270 -1.34 -9.98 -0.15
CA PRO A 270 -1.52 -9.14 -1.32
C PRO A 270 -0.44 -9.34 -2.37
N GLN A 271 0.83 -9.46 -1.98
CA GLN A 271 1.90 -9.71 -2.95
C GLN A 271 1.73 -11.07 -3.64
N ARG A 272 1.33 -12.10 -2.89
CA ARG A 272 1.09 -13.42 -3.47
C ARG A 272 -0.05 -13.41 -4.51
N MET A 273 -1.04 -12.55 -4.32
CA MET A 273 -2.16 -12.35 -5.24
C MET A 273 -1.83 -11.43 -6.42
N LEU A 274 -0.99 -10.42 -6.22
CA LEU A 274 -0.68 -9.41 -7.23
C LEU A 274 0.57 -9.74 -8.07
N GLY A 275 1.35 -10.74 -7.68
CA GLY A 275 2.64 -11.06 -8.30
C GLY A 275 3.78 -10.13 -7.85
N THR A 276 4.89 -10.11 -8.59
CA THR A 276 6.12 -9.40 -8.21
C THR A 276 6.35 -8.07 -8.94
N THR A 277 5.57 -7.77 -9.98
CA THR A 277 5.79 -6.63 -10.89
C THR A 277 4.79 -5.48 -10.70
N THR A 278 3.80 -5.64 -9.83
CA THR A 278 2.73 -4.67 -9.62
C THR A 278 3.15 -3.59 -8.62
N LYS A 279 2.84 -2.32 -8.92
CA LYS A 279 3.02 -1.19 -8.01
C LYS A 279 1.69 -0.93 -7.31
N ILE A 280 1.67 -0.99 -5.98
CA ILE A 280 0.46 -0.71 -5.20
C ILE A 280 0.25 0.80 -5.12
N SER A 281 -0.93 1.25 -5.55
CA SER A 281 -1.36 2.65 -5.44
C SER A 281 -2.88 2.73 -5.40
N THR A 282 -3.42 3.83 -4.85
CA THR A 282 -4.86 4.10 -4.96
C THR A 282 -5.20 4.51 -6.39
N SER A 283 -6.42 4.24 -6.86
CA SER A 283 -6.84 4.66 -8.21
C SER A 283 -6.66 6.17 -8.43
N ALA A 284 -6.94 6.98 -7.40
CA ALA A 284 -6.73 8.43 -7.46
C ALA A 284 -5.26 8.83 -7.60
N ALA A 285 -4.33 8.14 -6.92
CA ALA A 285 -2.90 8.40 -7.06
C ALA A 285 -2.39 7.98 -8.44
N LEU A 286 -2.92 6.87 -8.99
CA LEU A 286 -2.61 6.44 -10.34
C LEU A 286 -3.14 7.45 -11.38
N THR A 287 -4.38 7.92 -11.24
CA THR A 287 -4.93 8.98 -12.09
C THR A 287 -4.11 10.26 -12.00
N ALA A 288 -3.71 10.67 -10.79
CA ALA A 288 -2.85 11.85 -10.62
C ALA A 288 -1.45 11.64 -11.23
N GLU A 289 -0.85 10.45 -11.13
CA GLU A 289 0.44 10.12 -11.78
C GLU A 289 0.29 10.13 -13.31
N ILE A 290 -0.83 9.62 -13.84
CA ILE A 290 -1.18 9.70 -15.26
C ILE A 290 -1.36 11.15 -15.69
N GLU A 291 -2.12 11.97 -14.95
CA GLU A 291 -2.34 13.39 -15.26
C GLU A 291 -1.03 14.20 -15.19
N MET A 292 -0.18 13.94 -14.18
CA MET A 292 1.13 14.59 -14.05
C MET A 292 2.12 14.17 -15.15
N SER A 293 2.09 12.91 -15.58
CA SER A 293 2.96 12.42 -16.67
C SER A 293 2.45 12.82 -18.06
N GLN A 294 1.14 12.94 -18.25
CA GLN A 294 0.51 13.44 -19.46
C GLN A 294 0.75 14.94 -19.70
N GLY A 295 1.17 15.70 -18.68
CA GLY A 295 1.65 17.08 -18.82
C GLY A 295 2.95 17.22 -19.64
N GLN A 296 3.59 16.12 -20.02
CA GLN A 296 4.88 16.10 -20.73
C GLN A 296 4.89 15.28 -22.04
N LEU A 297 3.72 14.87 -22.55
CA LEU A 297 3.66 14.18 -23.85
C LEU A 297 3.76 15.18 -25.01
N SER A 298 4.97 15.38 -25.54
CA SER A 298 5.14 15.88 -26.91
C SER A 298 4.98 14.69 -27.85
N ILE A 299 3.79 14.48 -28.41
CA ILE A 299 3.66 13.56 -29.54
C ILE A 299 4.36 14.24 -30.73
N THR A 300 5.58 13.82 -31.04
CA THR A 300 6.15 14.03 -32.37
C THR A 300 5.37 13.14 -33.30
N THR A 301 4.23 13.63 -33.78
CA THR A 301 3.54 12.98 -34.89
C THR A 301 4.49 13.03 -36.10
N ASP A 302 4.55 11.94 -36.87
CA ASP A 302 5.25 11.87 -38.16
C ASP A 302 4.51 12.77 -39.17
N ALA A 303 4.49 14.08 -38.92
CA ALA A 303 3.84 15.05 -39.77
C ALA A 303 4.61 15.14 -41.08
N LYS A 304 3.92 14.87 -42.18
CA LYS A 304 4.51 14.86 -43.53
C LYS A 304 3.74 15.79 -44.43
N CYS A 305 4.47 16.45 -45.32
CA CYS A 305 3.86 17.24 -46.38
C CYS A 305 3.03 16.32 -47.30
N PRO A 306 1.72 16.55 -47.51
CA PRO A 306 0.90 15.69 -48.35
C PRO A 306 1.37 15.63 -49.81
N GLU A 307 2.00 16.71 -50.30
CA GLU A 307 2.48 16.81 -51.68
C GLU A 307 3.82 16.12 -51.96
N CYS A 308 4.74 16.09 -50.99
CA CYS A 308 6.12 15.62 -51.23
C CYS A 308 6.66 14.67 -50.15
N ASN A 309 5.84 14.35 -49.16
CA ASN A 309 6.15 13.44 -48.05
C ASN A 309 7.36 13.86 -47.17
N ALA A 310 7.86 15.09 -47.34
CA ALA A 310 8.92 15.64 -46.50
C ALA A 310 8.43 15.85 -45.07
N SER A 311 9.28 15.59 -44.08
CA SER A 311 8.95 15.77 -42.66
C SER A 311 8.72 17.25 -42.32
N VAL A 312 7.71 17.50 -41.51
CA VAL A 312 7.31 18.82 -41.03
C VAL A 312 7.43 18.84 -39.52
N THR A 313 8.13 19.84 -38.97
CA THR A 313 8.29 19.98 -37.52
C THR A 313 7.05 20.64 -36.93
N LEU A 314 6.22 19.85 -36.24
CA LEU A 314 5.10 20.31 -35.43
C LEU A 314 4.97 19.42 -34.20
N SER A 315 4.29 19.91 -33.18
CA SER A 315 3.98 19.14 -31.98
C SER A 315 2.50 19.27 -31.67
N MET A 316 1.86 18.18 -31.30
CA MET A 316 0.45 18.17 -30.90
C MET A 316 0.34 17.88 -29.41
N GLY A 317 -0.40 18.71 -28.69
CA GLY A 317 -0.80 18.45 -27.31
C GLY A 317 -2.03 17.55 -27.25
N LEU A 318 -2.21 16.82 -26.14
CA LEU A 318 -3.35 15.91 -25.90
C LEU A 318 -4.72 16.62 -25.85
N ASN A 319 -4.74 17.95 -25.77
CA ASN A 319 -5.93 18.78 -25.89
C ASN A 319 -6.32 19.08 -27.36
N GLY A 320 -5.65 18.45 -28.33
CA GLY A 320 -5.83 18.68 -29.76
C GLY A 320 -5.21 19.99 -30.27
N GLN A 321 -4.44 20.70 -29.44
CA GLN A 321 -3.81 21.95 -29.85
C GLN A 321 -2.50 21.68 -30.58
N VAL A 322 -2.37 22.25 -31.78
CA VAL A 322 -1.19 22.13 -32.62
C VAL A 322 -0.24 23.29 -32.33
N SER A 323 0.98 22.96 -31.92
CA SER A 323 2.08 23.90 -31.70
C SER A 323 3.04 23.88 -32.89
N VAL A 324 3.27 25.06 -33.45
CA VAL A 324 4.04 25.30 -34.67
C VAL A 324 5.25 26.19 -34.39
N PRO A 325 6.32 26.11 -35.19
CA PRO A 325 7.50 26.96 -34.99
C PRO A 325 7.19 28.44 -35.23
N CYS A 326 7.91 29.32 -34.54
CA CYS A 326 7.81 30.76 -34.73
C CYS A 326 8.29 31.17 -36.14
N PRO A 327 7.60 32.09 -36.85
CA PRO A 327 7.99 32.50 -38.20
C PRO A 327 9.25 33.40 -38.24
N GLU A 328 9.68 33.95 -37.10
CA GLU A 328 10.85 34.84 -37.04
C GLU A 328 12.12 34.04 -36.73
N ALA A 329 13.12 34.14 -37.61
CA ALA A 329 14.40 33.48 -37.42
C ALA A 329 15.16 34.07 -36.21
N GLY A 330 15.32 33.27 -35.16
CA GLY A 330 16.07 33.66 -33.95
C GLY A 330 15.23 34.12 -32.75
N CYS A 331 13.93 33.84 -32.74
CA CYS A 331 13.08 34.10 -31.57
C CYS A 331 13.32 33.04 -30.46
N GLU A 332 13.39 33.47 -29.20
CA GLU A 332 13.59 32.58 -28.02
C GLU A 332 12.39 31.65 -27.77
N ALA A 333 11.20 32.00 -28.25
CA ALA A 333 10.03 31.13 -28.23
C ALA A 333 10.02 30.29 -29.52
N GLU A 334 10.65 29.11 -29.46
CA GLU A 334 10.85 28.24 -30.64
C GLU A 334 9.54 27.68 -31.20
N SER A 335 8.50 27.48 -30.38
CA SER A 335 7.20 26.96 -30.78
C SER A 335 6.02 27.53 -29.97
N GLY A 336 4.83 27.52 -30.55
CA GLY A 336 3.60 27.94 -29.87
C GLY A 336 2.33 27.61 -30.63
N ILE A 337 1.18 27.79 -29.98
CA ILE A 337 -0.13 27.35 -30.50
C ILE A 337 -0.54 28.23 -31.68
N ILE A 338 -1.07 27.62 -32.75
CA ILE A 338 -1.60 28.34 -33.93
C ILE A 338 -2.58 29.44 -33.51
N GLY A 339 -2.40 30.66 -34.03
CA GLY A 339 -3.27 31.81 -33.74
C GLY A 339 -2.99 32.52 -32.41
N SER A 340 -2.04 32.03 -31.60
CA SER A 340 -1.55 32.77 -30.43
C SER A 340 -0.46 33.78 -30.81
N ILE A 341 -0.24 34.78 -29.96
CA ILE A 341 0.81 35.79 -30.16
C ILE A 341 2.08 35.31 -29.47
N CYS A 342 3.18 35.25 -30.20
CA CYS A 342 4.49 34.90 -29.66
C CYS A 342 4.95 35.94 -28.63
N ALA A 343 5.26 35.52 -27.41
CA ALA A 343 5.71 36.41 -26.33
C ALA A 343 7.08 37.05 -26.61
N GLY A 344 7.90 36.46 -27.49
CA GLY A 344 9.23 36.97 -27.85
C GLY A 344 9.21 38.00 -28.99
N CYS A 345 8.56 37.68 -30.11
CA CYS A 345 8.57 38.54 -31.31
C CYS A 345 7.25 39.27 -31.60
N ASN A 346 6.23 39.07 -30.77
CA ASN A 346 4.90 39.68 -30.87
C ASN A 346 4.19 39.46 -32.22
N LYS A 347 4.58 38.40 -32.96
CA LYS A 347 3.94 37.95 -34.19
C LYS A 347 3.02 36.77 -33.89
N GLU A 348 1.95 36.67 -34.66
CA GLU A 348 1.01 35.55 -34.57
C GLU A 348 1.65 34.27 -35.12
N PHE A 349 1.46 33.15 -34.42
CA PHE A 349 1.87 31.84 -34.93
C PHE A 349 1.02 31.46 -36.16
N PRO A 350 1.66 31.18 -37.31
CA PRO A 350 0.95 31.05 -38.57
C PRO A 350 0.16 29.73 -38.64
N SER A 351 -1.02 29.78 -39.25
CA SER A 351 -1.83 28.58 -39.54
C SER A 351 -1.36 27.81 -40.78
N ARG A 352 -0.44 28.39 -41.57
CA ARG A 352 0.07 27.85 -42.82
C ARG A 352 1.58 27.99 -42.92
N PHE A 353 2.21 27.10 -43.67
CA PHE A 353 3.65 27.16 -43.95
C PHE A 353 3.94 26.87 -45.43
N ASN A 354 5.09 27.36 -45.89
CA ASN A 354 5.64 26.96 -47.18
C ASN A 354 6.56 25.77 -46.95
N CYS A 355 6.27 24.64 -47.60
CA CYS A 355 7.13 23.46 -47.49
C CYS A 355 8.51 23.77 -48.10
N GLN A 356 9.58 23.50 -47.36
CA GLN A 356 10.96 23.74 -47.82
C GLN A 356 11.36 22.83 -49.00
N SER A 357 10.69 21.70 -49.18
CA SER A 357 11.00 20.72 -50.25
C SER A 357 10.25 21.02 -51.55
N CYS A 358 8.95 21.31 -51.50
CA CYS A 358 8.13 21.53 -52.70
C CYS A 358 7.65 22.97 -52.91
N SER A 359 7.94 23.90 -51.99
CA SER A 359 7.52 25.32 -52.03
C SER A 359 6.01 25.55 -52.10
N THR A 360 5.19 24.53 -51.86
CA THR A 360 3.73 24.65 -51.78
C THR A 360 3.32 25.23 -50.42
N ASN A 361 2.33 26.13 -50.43
CA ASN A 361 1.72 26.72 -49.24
C ASN A 361 0.60 25.80 -48.71
N ILE A 362 0.81 25.20 -47.54
CA ILE A 362 -0.04 24.15 -46.97
C ILE A 362 -0.44 24.54 -45.53
N PRO A 363 -1.69 24.32 -45.09
CA PRO A 363 -2.06 24.49 -43.70
C PRO A 363 -1.46 23.37 -42.83
N TYR A 364 -1.05 23.70 -41.60
CA TYR A 364 -0.43 22.72 -40.70
C TYR A 364 -1.36 21.54 -40.36
N VAL A 365 -2.67 21.76 -40.35
CA VAL A 365 -3.68 20.72 -40.05
C VAL A 365 -3.62 19.57 -41.04
N ASP A 366 -3.36 19.85 -42.33
CA ASP A 366 -3.33 18.84 -43.41
C ASP A 366 -2.06 17.96 -43.40
N THR A 367 -1.11 18.23 -42.51
CA THR A 367 0.13 17.45 -42.37
C THR A 367 0.04 16.36 -41.33
N ILE A 368 -1.05 16.33 -40.56
CA ILE A 368 -1.31 15.34 -39.53
C ILE A 368 -2.09 14.17 -40.16
N PRO A 369 -1.62 12.91 -40.05
CA PRO A 369 -2.37 11.76 -40.55
C PRO A 369 -3.67 11.55 -39.76
N ASP A 370 -4.77 11.22 -40.45
CA ASP A 370 -6.12 10.94 -39.88
C ASP A 370 -6.19 9.64 -39.05
N SER A 371 -5.13 9.25 -38.34
CA SER A 371 -5.07 7.97 -37.63
C SER A 371 -5.83 7.91 -36.29
N GLU A 372 -6.50 8.99 -35.87
CA GLU A 372 -7.26 9.04 -34.60
C GLU A 372 -8.75 9.39 -34.79
N ALA A 373 -9.39 8.82 -35.81
CA ALA A 373 -10.84 8.84 -35.97
C ALA A 373 -11.46 7.44 -35.81
N TRP A 374 -11.11 6.71 -34.74
CA TRP A 374 -11.83 5.52 -34.29
C TRP A 374 -11.45 5.13 -32.86
#